data_AF-A0A7S1SDU9-F1
#
_entry.id   AF-A0A7S1SDU9-F1
#
_cell.length_a   1.000
_cell.length_b   1.000
_cell.length_c   1.000
_cell.angle_alpha   90.00
_cell.angle_beta   90.00
_cell.angle_gamma   90.00
#
_symmetry.space_group_name_H-M   'P 1'
#
loop_
_entity.id
_entity.type
_entity.pdbx_description
1 polymer ?
#
loop_
_entity_poly.entity_id
_entity_poly.type
_entity_poly.pdbx_seq_one_letter_code
_entity_poly.pdbx_strand_id
1 'polypeptide(L)'
;GWSLPAHGSKGAHPLASSHVGPPSLGPAAMAETRTLISDAVEVHDVAIPGASGQQLDGEKKDQSREKVAIQALHFIDRPAFRVAISIIVFLNILEVAAETDFPTMGIWIPIDNGFLLIYLAELALRIGHKGVWFFIDKDRWWAMIDVALAVLGIIDLWIVAPASGWRSEIMEQMRLLRVLRAIRIFKLLPKLTAFLSALVSMWGAFIWVFLVLFLTLLAASLFLTNLIKADGLLDNVPSDTLSVEERDATKAKFQSVCVSLFTLFRVVTQDNWIDIAGPLNAAHPRMRFFFVAFIAFASWTLISVLTGVASDEMIAATSNRKEEERLEQERRQKTFIEFLRKSFYDADADGNGVLDKDEFESLMQEPSMQQTMQGLGLDMTLQELSKAWSMLDVDGSGELTIEDFVEGLSYLQETLSVKHIISVDYSVKRTSVRLEKCLDHLLEELVQVGRQSEMITAFLTGQEEKREKISEELAVWRSWARLSCPEAVSSKRKEQGTSVLRSSLPPKPLPVQLTPRNVLNASSFGVICTDVDAVEADTRMGG
;
A
#
# COMPACT_ATOMS: atom_id res chain seq x y z
N GLY A 1 20.49 13.79 -42.33
CA GLY A 1 21.06 15.06 -42.79
C GLY A 1 20.15 15.64 -43.84
N TRP A 2 19.71 16.88 -43.63
CA TRP A 2 19.63 17.97 -44.62
C TRP A 2 19.15 19.20 -43.84
N SER A 3 19.82 20.30 -44.10
CA SER A 3 19.88 21.50 -43.27
C SER A 3 19.45 22.73 -44.07
N LEU A 4 18.75 23.65 -43.38
CA LEU A 4 18.67 25.12 -43.58
C LEU A 4 17.77 25.66 -44.72
N PRO A 5 17.36 26.96 -44.69
CA PRO A 5 17.63 28.02 -43.70
C PRO A 5 16.40 28.85 -43.23
N ALA A 6 16.68 29.71 -42.24
CA ALA A 6 15.81 30.73 -41.64
C ALA A 6 15.76 32.06 -42.42
N HIS A 7 14.62 32.76 -42.38
CA HIS A 7 14.45 34.16 -41.90
C HIS A 7 13.05 34.71 -42.23
N GLY A 8 12.48 35.50 -41.30
CA GLY A 8 11.58 36.61 -41.66
C GLY A 8 10.31 36.76 -40.82
N SER A 9 10.32 37.76 -39.93
CA SER A 9 9.25 38.17 -39.02
C SER A 9 7.97 38.68 -39.70
N LYS A 10 6.80 38.44 -39.07
CA LYS A 10 5.85 39.44 -38.51
C LYS A 10 4.45 38.83 -38.36
N GLY A 11 3.79 39.09 -37.22
CA GLY A 11 2.31 39.11 -37.15
C GLY A 11 1.66 38.26 -36.05
N ALA A 12 1.50 38.87 -34.87
CA ALA A 12 0.35 38.82 -33.94
C ALA A 12 -0.48 37.53 -33.71
N HIS A 13 -0.44 37.10 -32.44
CA HIS A 13 -1.45 36.43 -31.59
C HIS A 13 -2.03 35.06 -31.97
N PRO A 14 -1.95 34.11 -31.00
CA PRO A 14 -3.17 33.49 -30.49
C PRO A 14 -3.24 33.42 -28.97
N LEU A 15 -4.48 33.48 -28.47
CA LEU A 15 -4.90 33.21 -27.09
C LEU A 15 -4.60 31.74 -26.72
N ALA A 16 -3.88 31.53 -25.63
CA ALA A 16 -3.83 30.26 -24.92
C ALA A 16 -3.79 30.51 -23.40
N SER A 17 -4.79 29.95 -22.73
CA SER A 17 -5.00 29.96 -21.28
C SER A 17 -3.98 29.07 -20.56
N SER A 18 -3.15 29.67 -19.71
CA SER A 18 -2.35 28.96 -18.71
C SER A 18 -2.95 29.17 -17.33
N HIS A 19 -3.41 28.08 -16.70
CA HIS A 19 -3.71 28.02 -15.27
C HIS A 19 -2.41 28.22 -14.48
N VAL A 20 -2.31 29.35 -13.76
CA VAL A 20 -1.27 29.64 -12.78
C VAL A 20 -1.87 29.39 -11.40
N GLY A 21 -1.30 28.43 -10.65
CA GLY A 21 -1.61 28.22 -9.24
C GLY A 21 -1.04 29.36 -8.36
N PRO A 22 -1.57 29.58 -7.15
CA PRO A 22 -1.16 30.71 -6.32
C PRO A 22 0.25 30.51 -5.75
N PRO A 23 1.01 31.59 -5.49
CA PRO A 23 2.35 31.49 -4.94
C PRO A 23 2.31 31.12 -3.46
N SER A 24 3.16 30.18 -3.06
CA SER A 24 3.43 29.82 -1.68
C SER A 24 4.12 30.97 -0.94
N LEU A 25 3.46 31.57 0.06
CA LEU A 25 4.09 32.50 0.99
C LEU A 25 5.05 31.75 1.92
N GLY A 26 6.30 32.20 1.95
CA GLY A 26 7.32 31.67 2.86
C GLY A 26 7.15 32.16 4.31
N PRO A 27 7.77 31.47 5.28
CA PRO A 27 7.56 31.68 6.72
C PRO A 27 7.93 33.08 7.25
N ALA A 28 8.68 33.88 6.50
CA ALA A 28 9.03 35.26 6.86
C ALA A 28 7.86 36.25 6.71
N ALA A 29 6.95 36.04 5.75
CA ALA A 29 5.82 36.93 5.50
C ALA A 29 4.66 36.74 6.50
N MET A 30 4.61 35.60 7.20
CA MET A 30 3.67 35.35 8.30
C MET A 30 4.10 35.98 9.64
N ALA A 31 5.37 36.34 9.80
CA ALA A 31 5.85 36.99 11.03
C ALA A 31 5.46 38.48 11.05
N GLU A 32 5.55 39.15 9.90
CA GLU A 32 5.31 40.61 9.76
C GLU A 32 3.81 40.96 9.75
N THR A 33 2.94 40.03 9.33
CA THR A 33 1.47 40.17 9.47
C THR A 33 0.98 39.87 10.90
N ARG A 34 1.74 39.13 11.70
CA ARG A 34 1.39 38.84 13.11
C ARG A 34 1.70 40.03 14.02
N THR A 35 2.75 40.80 13.72
CA THR A 35 3.10 42.03 14.45
C THR A 35 2.13 43.17 14.15
N LEU A 36 1.70 43.32 12.89
CA LEU A 36 0.73 44.37 12.52
C LEU A 36 -0.70 44.11 13.03
N ILE A 37 -1.08 42.85 13.29
CA ILE A 37 -2.36 42.52 13.95
C ILE A 37 -2.24 42.66 15.48
N SER A 38 -1.05 42.46 16.05
CA SER A 38 -0.79 42.69 17.48
C SER A 38 -0.91 44.18 17.84
N ASP A 39 -0.38 45.07 16.99
CA ASP A 39 -0.36 46.52 17.28
C ASP A 39 -1.71 47.22 17.00
N ALA A 40 -2.66 46.56 16.32
CA ALA A 40 -3.99 47.10 16.04
C ALA A 40 -5.05 46.77 17.12
N VAL A 41 -4.71 45.95 18.12
CA VAL A 41 -5.62 45.57 19.22
C VAL A 41 -5.38 46.41 20.49
N GLU A 42 -4.34 47.25 20.53
CA GLU A 42 -3.95 47.98 21.74
C GLU A 42 -4.61 49.37 21.94
N VAL A 43 -5.70 49.69 21.22
CA VAL A 43 -6.40 50.98 21.37
C VAL A 43 -7.91 50.80 21.50
N HIS A 44 -8.35 50.24 22.63
CA HIS A 44 -9.55 50.70 23.35
C HIS A 44 -9.73 49.99 24.71
N ASP A 45 -8.78 50.18 25.64
CA ASP A 45 -9.03 50.00 27.08
C ASP A 45 -8.95 51.34 27.79
N VAL A 46 -10.02 52.14 27.62
CA VAL A 46 -10.32 53.19 28.60
C VAL A 46 -10.95 52.47 29.78
N ALA A 47 -10.15 52.23 30.81
CA ALA A 47 -10.58 51.65 32.07
C ALA A 47 -11.72 52.49 32.68
N ILE A 48 -12.96 51.99 32.58
CA ILE A 48 -14.02 52.34 33.51
C ILE A 48 -13.79 51.46 34.76
N PRO A 49 -13.41 52.02 35.92
CA PRO A 49 -13.15 51.22 37.10
C PRO A 49 -14.46 50.64 37.62
N GLY A 50 -14.69 49.35 37.38
CA GLY A 50 -15.82 48.63 37.97
C GLY A 50 -16.29 47.33 37.28
N ALA A 51 -15.90 47.01 36.04
CA ALA A 51 -16.53 45.92 35.27
C ALA A 51 -15.68 44.65 35.04
N SER A 52 -14.38 44.67 35.30
CA SER A 52 -13.45 43.61 34.86
C SER A 52 -13.56 42.27 35.62
N GLY A 53 -14.15 42.26 36.82
CA GLY A 53 -14.37 41.03 37.59
C GLY A 53 -15.56 40.20 37.12
N GLN A 54 -16.62 40.83 36.60
CA GLN A 54 -17.85 40.12 36.19
C GLN A 54 -17.75 39.47 34.81
N GLN A 55 -16.89 40.00 33.93
CA GLN A 55 -16.81 39.54 32.53
C GLN A 55 -15.91 38.30 32.37
N LEU A 56 -14.78 38.25 33.11
CA LEU A 56 -13.89 37.07 33.16
C LEU A 56 -14.52 35.89 33.93
N ASP A 57 -15.34 36.17 34.95
CA ASP A 57 -16.13 35.15 35.64
C ASP A 57 -17.29 34.63 34.78
N GLY A 58 -17.83 35.46 33.88
CA GLY A 58 -18.83 35.11 32.88
C GLY A 58 -18.31 34.12 31.85
N GLU A 59 -17.16 34.40 31.22
CA GLU A 59 -16.54 33.50 30.24
C GLU A 59 -16.11 32.16 30.86
N LYS A 60 -15.57 32.17 32.08
CA LYS A 60 -15.23 30.92 32.80
C LYS A 60 -16.47 30.13 33.23
N LYS A 61 -17.57 30.81 33.58
CA LYS A 61 -18.87 30.15 33.84
C LYS A 61 -19.44 29.56 32.56
N ASP A 62 -19.35 30.25 31.43
CA ASP A 62 -19.88 29.76 30.17
C ASP A 62 -19.09 28.57 29.64
N GLN A 63 -17.76 28.58 29.70
CA GLN A 63 -16.96 27.39 29.38
C GLN A 63 -17.21 26.22 30.34
N SER A 64 -17.46 26.49 31.62
CA SER A 64 -17.79 25.44 32.60
C SER A 64 -19.20 24.89 32.38
N ARG A 65 -20.17 25.74 32.02
CA ARG A 65 -21.55 25.35 31.69
C ARG A 65 -21.61 24.57 30.39
N GLU A 66 -20.83 24.96 29.39
CA GLU A 66 -20.70 24.25 28.12
C GLU A 66 -20.10 22.84 28.34
N LYS A 67 -19.03 22.73 29.13
CA LYS A 67 -18.44 21.43 29.51
C LYS A 67 -19.40 20.55 30.32
N VAL A 68 -20.16 21.13 31.25
CA VAL A 68 -21.18 20.42 32.04
C VAL A 68 -22.38 19.99 31.17
N ALA A 69 -22.80 20.81 30.21
CA ALA A 69 -23.87 20.48 29.27
C ALA A 69 -23.47 19.33 28.33
N ILE A 70 -22.22 19.35 27.83
CA ILE A 70 -21.67 18.27 26.99
C ILE A 70 -21.56 16.97 27.82
N GLN A 71 -21.12 17.04 29.08
CA GLN A 71 -21.08 15.86 29.97
C GLN A 71 -22.48 15.32 30.31
N ALA A 72 -23.49 16.17 30.47
CA ALA A 72 -24.85 15.76 30.79
C ALA A 72 -25.55 15.00 29.64
N LEU A 73 -25.13 15.23 28.39
CA LEU A 73 -25.72 14.63 27.20
C LEU A 73 -25.10 13.27 26.80
N HIS A 74 -24.12 12.78 27.55
CA HIS A 74 -23.44 11.49 27.30
C HIS A 74 -24.39 10.26 27.38
N PHE A 75 -25.62 10.42 27.88
CA PHE A 75 -26.62 9.35 27.82
C PHE A 75 -27.09 9.03 26.39
N ILE A 76 -26.94 9.98 25.45
CA ILE A 76 -27.35 9.82 24.05
C ILE A 76 -26.55 8.72 23.35
N ASP A 77 -25.29 8.53 23.74
CA ASP A 77 -24.44 7.48 23.19
C ASP A 77 -24.77 6.08 23.75
N ARG A 78 -25.60 5.99 24.78
CA ARG A 78 -25.96 4.70 25.38
C ARG A 78 -26.76 3.85 24.40
N PRO A 79 -26.53 2.52 24.38
CA PRO A 79 -27.28 1.62 23.51
C PRO A 79 -28.79 1.65 23.82
N ALA A 80 -29.18 1.88 25.07
CA ALA A 80 -30.58 1.99 25.46
C ALA A 80 -31.31 3.16 24.79
N PHE A 81 -30.67 4.34 24.68
CA PHE A 81 -31.25 5.49 23.98
C PHE A 81 -31.41 5.20 22.49
N ARG A 82 -30.39 4.61 21.86
CA ARG A 82 -30.45 4.18 20.46
C ARG A 82 -31.57 3.17 20.20
N VAL A 83 -31.76 2.19 21.09
CA VAL A 83 -32.87 1.21 21.00
C VAL A 83 -34.23 1.87 21.21
N ALA A 84 -34.36 2.84 22.11
CA ALA A 84 -35.61 3.57 22.30
C ALA A 84 -36.01 4.36 21.04
N ILE A 85 -35.09 5.14 20.45
CA ILE A 85 -35.34 5.87 19.20
C ILE A 85 -35.65 4.91 18.05
N SER A 86 -34.97 3.78 18.00
CA SER A 86 -35.21 2.69 17.04
C SER A 86 -36.64 2.15 17.09
N ILE A 87 -37.17 1.93 18.29
CA ILE A 87 -38.57 1.50 18.49
C ILE A 87 -39.54 2.58 18.00
N ILE A 88 -39.25 3.85 18.28
CA ILE A 88 -40.09 4.98 17.84
C ILE A 88 -40.11 5.10 16.31
N VAL A 89 -38.98 4.91 15.63
CA VAL A 89 -38.90 4.84 14.17
C VAL A 89 -39.75 3.71 13.63
N PHE A 90 -39.65 2.52 14.22
CA PHE A 90 -40.45 1.37 13.81
C PHE A 90 -41.95 1.61 13.98
N LEU A 91 -42.37 2.16 15.12
CA LEU A 91 -43.77 2.52 15.37
C LEU A 91 -44.28 3.58 14.39
N ASN A 92 -43.46 4.56 14.02
CA ASN A 92 -43.84 5.55 13.01
C ASN A 92 -44.04 4.93 11.62
N ILE A 93 -43.28 3.87 11.27
CA ILE A 93 -43.49 3.16 10.00
C ILE A 93 -44.82 2.37 10.03
N LEU A 94 -45.13 1.71 11.14
CA LEU A 94 -46.42 1.03 11.32
C LEU A 94 -47.58 2.01 11.29
N GLU A 95 -47.39 3.21 11.83
CA GLU A 95 -48.37 4.27 11.80
C GLU A 95 -48.63 4.78 10.38
N VAL A 96 -47.58 5.05 9.58
CA VAL A 96 -47.73 5.40 8.15
C VAL A 96 -48.47 4.30 7.36
N ALA A 97 -48.19 3.03 7.65
CA ALA A 97 -48.91 1.92 7.04
C ALA A 97 -50.40 1.92 7.42
N ALA A 98 -50.71 2.10 8.71
CA ALA A 98 -52.08 2.13 9.20
C ALA A 98 -52.87 3.37 8.72
N GLU A 99 -52.22 4.54 8.61
CA GLU A 99 -52.83 5.73 8.02
C GLU A 99 -53.20 5.50 6.55
N THR A 100 -52.34 4.78 5.81
CA THR A 100 -52.57 4.46 4.39
C THR A 100 -53.82 3.60 4.20
N ASP A 101 -54.03 2.60 5.07
CA ASP A 101 -55.21 1.72 5.03
C ASP A 101 -56.48 2.39 5.56
N PHE A 102 -56.34 3.28 6.55
CA PHE A 102 -57.47 3.93 7.24
C PHE A 102 -57.37 5.46 7.27
N PRO A 103 -57.32 6.15 6.11
CA PRO A 103 -57.01 7.58 6.04
C PRO A 103 -58.08 8.50 6.65
N THR A 104 -59.28 7.99 6.91
CA THR A 104 -60.42 8.76 7.40
C THR A 104 -60.45 8.93 8.92
N MET A 105 -59.59 8.22 9.66
CA MET A 105 -59.54 8.39 11.12
C MET A 105 -58.87 9.72 11.50
N GLY A 106 -59.56 10.57 12.27
CA GLY A 106 -59.03 11.87 12.71
C GLY A 106 -57.88 11.80 13.74
N ILE A 107 -57.44 10.59 14.12
CA ILE A 107 -56.39 10.36 15.12
C ILE A 107 -54.97 10.55 14.56
N TRP A 108 -54.80 10.57 13.23
CA TRP A 108 -53.47 10.59 12.61
C TRP A 108 -52.73 11.90 12.84
N ILE A 109 -53.40 13.04 12.63
CA ILE A 109 -52.79 14.37 12.81
C ILE A 109 -52.11 14.56 14.18
N PRO A 110 -52.75 14.27 15.34
CA PRO A 110 -52.08 14.40 16.63
C PRO A 110 -50.96 13.38 16.83
N ILE A 111 -51.09 12.16 16.30
CA ILE A 111 -50.06 11.12 16.38
C ILE A 111 -48.81 11.54 15.57
N ASP A 112 -49.01 12.00 14.33
CA ASP A 112 -47.98 12.54 13.45
C ASP A 112 -47.23 13.71 14.10
N ASN A 113 -47.96 14.64 14.73
CA ASN A 113 -47.36 15.75 15.47
C ASN A 113 -46.53 15.25 16.66
N GLY A 114 -47.02 14.24 17.38
CA GLY A 114 -46.31 13.60 18.49
C GLY A 114 -44.99 13.00 18.04
N PHE A 115 -45.00 12.22 16.96
CA PHE A 115 -43.78 11.67 16.37
C PHE A 115 -42.83 12.79 15.91
N LEU A 116 -43.32 13.79 15.16
CA LEU A 116 -42.49 14.90 14.70
C LEU A 116 -41.81 15.64 15.86
N LEU A 117 -42.54 15.93 16.94
CA LEU A 117 -41.98 16.57 18.13
C LEU A 117 -40.88 15.74 18.79
N ILE A 118 -41.11 14.42 18.93
CA ILE A 118 -40.09 13.51 19.46
C ILE A 118 -38.83 13.55 18.58
N TYR A 119 -38.99 13.55 17.26
CA TYR A 119 -37.85 13.63 16.33
C TYR A 119 -37.13 14.97 16.37
N LEU A 120 -37.86 16.08 16.49
CA LEU A 120 -37.24 17.41 16.63
C LEU A 120 -36.47 17.52 17.94
N ALA A 121 -37.03 17.02 19.04
CA ALA A 121 -36.34 16.98 20.33
C ALA A 121 -35.08 16.12 20.25
N GLU A 122 -35.18 14.95 19.64
CA GLU A 122 -34.06 14.02 19.46
C GLU A 122 -32.95 14.59 18.57
N LEU A 123 -33.31 15.27 17.48
CA LEU A 123 -32.36 15.97 16.61
C LEU A 123 -31.70 17.14 17.34
N ALA A 124 -32.47 17.94 18.09
CA ALA A 124 -31.93 19.04 18.89
C ALA A 124 -30.95 18.55 19.96
N LEU A 125 -31.27 17.44 20.64
CA LEU A 125 -30.38 16.79 21.61
C LEU A 125 -29.08 16.31 20.96
N ARG A 126 -29.15 15.69 19.77
CA ARG A 126 -27.95 15.24 19.03
C ARG A 126 -27.08 16.41 18.56
N ILE A 127 -27.69 17.49 18.06
CA ILE A 127 -26.97 18.72 17.69
C ILE A 127 -26.36 19.37 18.93
N GLY A 128 -27.07 19.41 20.07
CA GLY A 128 -26.55 19.96 21.32
C GLY A 128 -25.37 19.16 21.89
N HIS A 129 -25.35 17.84 21.70
CA HIS A 129 -24.26 16.97 22.16
C HIS A 129 -23.01 17.07 21.28
N LYS A 130 -23.18 16.99 19.94
CA LYS A 130 -22.07 16.98 18.99
C LYS A 130 -21.67 18.39 18.49
N GLY A 131 -22.49 19.41 18.70
CA GLY A 131 -22.24 20.77 18.23
C GLY A 131 -21.99 20.84 16.72
N VAL A 132 -21.02 21.68 16.31
CA VAL A 132 -20.60 21.84 14.90
C VAL A 132 -20.01 20.54 14.33
N TRP A 133 -19.44 19.68 15.18
CA TRP A 133 -18.88 18.39 14.77
C TRP A 133 -19.96 17.45 14.23
N PHE A 134 -21.24 17.63 14.57
CA PHE A 134 -22.37 16.89 14.00
C PHE A 134 -22.37 16.90 12.46
N PHE A 135 -21.93 18.01 11.85
CA PHE A 135 -21.90 18.19 10.40
C PHE A 135 -20.53 17.95 9.76
N ILE A 136 -19.50 17.59 10.52
CA ILE A 136 -18.13 17.37 10.01
C ILE A 136 -17.72 15.90 10.18
N ASP A 137 -18.34 15.20 11.12
CA ASP A 137 -18.10 13.80 11.45
C ASP A 137 -18.36 12.83 10.28
N LYS A 138 -17.85 11.60 10.37
CA LYS A 138 -17.98 10.54 9.36
C LYS A 138 -19.44 10.25 9.00
N ASP A 139 -20.36 10.51 9.94
CA ASP A 139 -21.80 10.33 9.79
C ASP A 139 -22.54 11.56 9.21
N ARG A 140 -21.82 12.56 8.67
CA ARG A 140 -22.40 13.80 8.13
C ARG A 140 -23.58 13.58 7.17
N TRP A 141 -23.49 12.58 6.29
CA TRP A 141 -24.57 12.26 5.35
C TRP A 141 -25.86 11.88 6.08
N TRP A 142 -25.75 11.10 7.15
CA TRP A 142 -26.88 10.71 7.96
C TRP A 142 -27.45 11.88 8.76
N ALA A 143 -26.57 12.75 9.29
CA ALA A 143 -26.96 14.00 9.93
C ALA A 143 -27.79 14.90 8.99
N MET A 144 -27.33 15.08 7.74
CA MET A 144 -28.05 15.87 6.74
C MET A 144 -29.42 15.29 6.39
N ILE A 145 -29.53 13.95 6.29
CA ILE A 145 -30.82 13.28 6.07
C ILE A 145 -31.78 13.52 7.25
N ASP A 146 -31.30 13.48 8.50
CA ASP A 146 -32.17 13.74 9.66
C ASP A 146 -32.71 15.17 9.65
N VAL A 147 -31.85 16.15 9.36
CA VAL A 147 -32.25 17.55 9.22
C VAL A 147 -33.24 17.73 8.07
N ALA A 148 -32.96 17.15 6.89
CA ALA A 148 -33.84 17.25 5.74
C ALA A 148 -35.22 16.63 6.02
N LEU A 149 -35.27 15.45 6.65
CA LEU A 149 -36.53 14.79 7.02
C LEU A 149 -37.30 15.58 8.09
N ALA A 150 -36.61 16.20 9.05
CA ALA A 150 -37.24 17.07 10.03
C ALA A 150 -37.86 18.31 9.37
N VAL A 151 -37.14 18.96 8.45
CA VAL A 151 -37.64 20.10 7.68
C VAL A 151 -38.82 19.70 6.80
N LEU A 152 -38.74 18.58 6.09
CA LEU A 152 -39.85 18.06 5.30
C LEU A 152 -41.09 17.79 6.17
N GLY A 153 -40.90 17.23 7.37
CA GLY A 153 -41.99 17.01 8.33
C GLY A 153 -42.65 18.30 8.82
N ILE A 154 -41.86 19.35 9.10
CA ILE A 154 -42.38 20.67 9.48
C ILE A 154 -43.17 21.29 8.32
N ILE A 155 -42.62 21.25 7.10
CA ILE A 155 -43.29 21.79 5.92
C ILE A 155 -44.63 21.08 5.71
N ASP A 156 -44.64 19.76 5.71
CA ASP A 156 -45.83 18.95 5.47
C ASP A 156 -46.92 19.21 6.55
N LEU A 157 -46.56 19.11 7.83
CA LEU A 157 -47.55 19.10 8.91
C LEU A 157 -47.95 20.49 9.40
N TRP A 158 -47.04 21.46 9.36
CA TRP A 158 -47.27 22.80 9.95
C TRP A 158 -47.50 23.88 8.90
N ILE A 159 -47.08 23.65 7.66
CA ILE A 159 -47.31 24.61 6.56
C ILE A 159 -48.40 24.08 5.63
N VAL A 160 -48.23 22.87 5.08
CA VAL A 160 -49.11 22.32 4.05
C VAL A 160 -50.46 21.86 4.61
N ALA A 161 -50.49 21.13 5.72
CA ALA A 161 -51.74 20.62 6.28
C ALA A 161 -52.72 21.75 6.71
N PRO A 162 -52.28 22.82 7.40
CA PRO A 162 -53.15 23.95 7.74
C PRO A 162 -53.52 24.82 6.53
N ALA A 163 -52.66 24.89 5.50
CA ALA A 163 -52.91 25.62 4.26
C ALA A 163 -53.84 24.89 3.28
N SER A 164 -54.50 23.81 3.69
CA SER A 164 -55.37 22.96 2.85
C SER A 164 -56.56 23.64 2.15
N GLY A 165 -56.85 24.91 2.47
CA GLY A 165 -57.75 25.77 1.68
C GLY A 165 -57.19 26.13 0.28
N TRP A 166 -55.89 25.99 0.07
CA TRP A 166 -55.17 26.24 -1.18
C TRP A 166 -54.99 24.92 -1.92
N ARG A 167 -56.09 24.35 -2.43
CA ARG A 167 -56.10 23.08 -3.17
C ARG A 167 -55.32 23.23 -4.49
N SER A 168 -54.05 22.87 -4.46
CA SER A 168 -53.25 22.61 -5.66
C SER A 168 -52.86 21.13 -5.67
N GLU A 169 -52.84 20.50 -6.85
CA GLU A 169 -52.39 19.11 -7.05
C GLU A 169 -50.99 18.86 -6.44
N ILE A 170 -50.18 19.92 -6.36
CA ILE A 170 -48.85 19.93 -5.75
C ILE A 170 -48.92 19.64 -4.24
N MET A 171 -49.92 20.18 -3.52
CA MET A 171 -50.08 19.94 -2.08
C MET A 171 -50.52 18.50 -1.77
N GLU A 172 -51.25 17.85 -2.68
CA GLU A 172 -51.61 16.43 -2.54
C GLU A 172 -50.40 15.53 -2.76
N GLN A 173 -49.51 15.88 -3.69
CA GLN A 173 -48.25 15.15 -3.92
C GLN A 173 -47.24 15.33 -2.79
N MET A 174 -47.17 16.52 -2.17
CA MET A 174 -46.28 16.78 -1.02
C MET A 174 -46.58 15.85 0.16
N ARG A 175 -47.84 15.45 0.34
CA ARG A 175 -48.24 14.48 1.37
C ARG A 175 -47.63 13.10 1.18
N LEU A 176 -47.20 12.73 -0.03
CA LEU A 176 -46.50 11.46 -0.27
C LEU A 176 -45.06 11.48 0.26
N LEU A 177 -44.46 12.66 0.46
CA LEU A 177 -43.10 12.78 1.01
C LEU A 177 -43.03 12.32 2.47
N ARG A 178 -44.15 12.20 3.19
CA ARG A 178 -44.18 11.61 4.53
C ARG A 178 -43.66 10.16 4.54
N VAL A 179 -43.80 9.43 3.43
CA VAL A 179 -43.26 8.06 3.26
C VAL A 179 -41.72 8.07 3.33
N LEU A 180 -41.06 9.18 2.97
CA LEU A 180 -39.59 9.30 3.10
C LEU A 180 -39.12 9.22 4.56
N ARG A 181 -40.00 9.41 5.55
CA ARG A 181 -39.67 9.16 6.97
C ARG A 181 -39.26 7.70 7.21
N ALA A 182 -39.76 6.77 6.39
CA ALA A 182 -39.35 5.36 6.42
C ALA A 182 -37.85 5.15 6.09
N ILE A 183 -37.18 6.12 5.44
CA ILE A 183 -35.72 6.08 5.21
C ILE A 183 -34.95 5.94 6.53
N ARG A 184 -35.53 6.36 7.67
CA ARG A 184 -34.92 6.20 8.99
C ARG A 184 -34.69 4.73 9.35
N ILE A 185 -35.43 3.78 8.75
CA ILE A 185 -35.19 2.34 8.95
C ILE A 185 -33.79 1.90 8.49
N PHE A 186 -33.20 2.61 7.52
CA PHE A 186 -31.84 2.30 7.08
C PHE A 186 -30.83 2.50 8.20
N LYS A 187 -31.09 3.41 9.15
CA LYS A 187 -30.24 3.67 10.33
C LYS A 187 -30.48 2.69 11.48
N LEU A 188 -31.64 2.05 11.51
CA LEU A 188 -32.01 1.07 12.54
C LEU A 188 -31.11 -0.17 12.48
N LEU A 189 -30.70 -0.53 11.26
CA LEU A 189 -29.95 -1.75 10.99
C LEU A 189 -28.54 -1.39 10.53
N PRO A 190 -27.51 -1.54 11.39
CA PRO A 190 -26.12 -1.32 11.01
C PRO A 190 -25.68 -2.16 9.79
N LYS A 191 -26.31 -3.33 9.60
CA LYS A 191 -26.08 -4.16 8.41
C LYS A 191 -26.61 -3.50 7.14
N LEU A 192 -27.74 -2.80 7.23
CA LEU A 192 -28.37 -2.11 6.11
C LEU A 192 -27.61 -0.82 5.76
N THR A 193 -27.07 -0.09 6.74
CA THR A 193 -26.16 1.05 6.47
C THR A 193 -24.87 0.58 5.80
N ALA A 194 -24.29 -0.53 6.24
CA ALA A 194 -23.11 -1.13 5.61
C ALA A 194 -23.41 -1.56 4.17
N PHE A 195 -24.54 -2.22 3.93
CA PHE A 195 -25.00 -2.58 2.59
C PHE A 195 -25.19 -1.35 1.69
N LEU A 196 -25.83 -0.29 2.19
CA LEU A 196 -26.03 0.93 1.42
C LEU A 196 -24.70 1.64 1.11
N SER A 197 -23.77 1.66 2.07
CA SER A 197 -22.41 2.18 1.86
C SER A 197 -21.68 1.40 0.77
N ALA A 198 -21.82 0.08 0.76
CA ALA A 198 -21.26 -0.77 -0.30
C ALA A 198 -21.91 -0.48 -1.66
N LEU A 199 -23.23 -0.29 -1.70
CA LEU A 199 -23.94 0.09 -2.92
C LEU A 199 -23.48 1.44 -3.47
N VAL A 200 -23.24 2.41 -2.59
CA VAL A 200 -22.71 3.74 -2.97
C VAL A 200 -21.26 3.67 -3.43
N SER A 201 -20.41 2.80 -2.86
CA SER A 201 -19.05 2.63 -3.39
C SER A 201 -19.04 2.10 -4.83
N MET A 202 -20.05 1.32 -5.23
CA MET A 202 -20.18 0.74 -6.57
C MET A 202 -20.81 1.69 -7.60
N TRP A 203 -21.29 2.86 -7.17
CA TRP A 203 -22.01 3.80 -8.03
C TRP A 203 -21.17 4.29 -9.23
N GLY A 204 -19.85 4.41 -9.03
CA GLY A 204 -18.90 4.78 -10.09
C GLY A 204 -18.77 3.73 -11.19
N ALA A 205 -18.93 2.44 -10.89
CA ALA A 205 -18.94 1.37 -11.91
C ALA A 205 -20.30 1.32 -12.62
N PHE A 206 -21.39 1.45 -11.86
CA PHE A 206 -22.75 1.44 -12.42
C PHE A 206 -22.98 2.50 -13.47
N ILE A 207 -22.47 3.73 -13.26
CA ILE A 207 -22.76 4.83 -14.19
C ILE A 207 -22.29 4.53 -15.62
N TRP A 208 -21.13 3.88 -15.78
CA TRP A 208 -20.61 3.52 -17.09
C TRP A 208 -21.41 2.41 -17.75
N VAL A 209 -21.81 1.39 -16.99
CA VAL A 209 -22.61 0.29 -17.55
C VAL A 209 -24.01 0.76 -17.91
N PHE A 210 -24.65 1.56 -17.06
CA PHE A 210 -25.92 2.20 -17.38
C PHE A 210 -25.81 3.17 -18.55
N LEU A 211 -24.68 3.88 -18.70
CA LEU A 211 -24.43 4.73 -19.86
C LEU A 211 -24.37 3.91 -21.15
N VAL A 212 -23.62 2.81 -21.18
CA VAL A 212 -23.54 1.92 -22.35
C VAL A 212 -24.91 1.32 -22.68
N LEU A 213 -25.66 0.87 -21.66
CA LEU A 213 -27.02 0.37 -21.83
C LEU A 213 -27.96 1.46 -22.37
N PHE A 214 -27.89 2.67 -21.83
CA PHE A 214 -28.71 3.81 -22.25
C PHE A 214 -28.41 4.23 -23.69
N LEU A 215 -27.13 4.32 -24.07
CA LEU A 215 -26.73 4.63 -25.45
C LEU A 215 -27.20 3.56 -26.43
N THR A 216 -27.14 2.29 -26.03
CA THR A 216 -27.64 1.16 -26.84
C THR A 216 -29.16 1.24 -27.00
N LEU A 217 -29.89 1.50 -25.92
CA LEU A 217 -31.33 1.74 -25.94
C LEU A 217 -31.69 2.92 -26.84
N LEU A 218 -30.96 4.03 -26.74
CA LEU A 218 -31.18 5.21 -27.55
C LEU A 218 -30.94 4.94 -29.04
N ALA A 219 -29.84 4.26 -29.39
CA ALA A 219 -29.52 3.90 -30.77
C ALA A 219 -30.59 2.97 -31.36
N ALA A 220 -31.01 1.94 -30.63
CA ALA A 220 -32.06 1.02 -31.04
C ALA A 220 -33.44 1.73 -31.15
N SER A 221 -33.72 2.68 -30.25
CA SER A 221 -34.93 3.49 -30.28
C SER A 221 -34.99 4.38 -31.51
N LEU A 222 -33.89 5.06 -31.84
CA LEU A 222 -33.78 5.87 -33.05
C LEU A 222 -33.94 5.01 -34.31
N PHE A 223 -33.28 3.85 -34.34
CA PHE A 223 -33.38 2.90 -35.44
C PHE A 223 -34.83 2.45 -35.69
N LEU A 224 -35.53 1.92 -34.67
CA LEU A 224 -36.90 1.44 -34.84
C LEU A 224 -37.90 2.58 -35.09
N THR A 225 -37.75 3.72 -34.43
CA THR A 225 -38.64 4.87 -34.65
C THR A 225 -38.53 5.35 -36.10
N ASN A 226 -37.31 5.50 -36.62
CA ASN A 226 -37.10 5.93 -38.00
C ASN A 226 -37.58 4.88 -39.00
N LEU A 227 -37.27 3.60 -38.77
CA LEU A 227 -37.68 2.53 -39.67
C LEU A 227 -39.22 2.38 -39.73
N ILE A 228 -39.90 2.51 -38.59
CA ILE A 228 -41.36 2.38 -38.54
C ILE A 228 -42.06 3.64 -39.06
N LYS A 229 -41.55 4.83 -38.75
CA LYS A 229 -42.20 6.12 -39.07
C LYS A 229 -41.78 6.72 -40.41
N ALA A 230 -40.49 6.75 -40.69
CA ALA A 230 -39.94 7.38 -41.91
C ALA A 230 -39.94 6.41 -43.10
N ASP A 231 -39.53 5.16 -42.87
CA ASP A 231 -39.46 4.16 -43.95
C ASP A 231 -40.77 3.38 -44.12
N GLY A 232 -41.77 3.64 -43.26
CA GLY A 232 -43.10 3.03 -43.36
C GLY A 232 -43.07 1.50 -43.28
N LEU A 233 -42.19 0.92 -42.46
CA LEU A 233 -41.94 -0.53 -42.40
C LEU A 233 -43.22 -1.38 -42.30
N LEU A 234 -44.23 -0.86 -41.61
CA LEU A 234 -45.51 -1.52 -41.35
C LEU A 234 -46.65 -1.09 -42.29
N ASP A 235 -46.43 -0.10 -43.15
CA ASP A 235 -47.50 0.49 -43.99
C ASP A 235 -47.94 -0.46 -45.10
N ASN A 236 -46.99 -1.20 -45.69
CA ASN A 236 -47.23 -2.08 -46.84
C ASN A 236 -47.45 -3.56 -46.47
N VAL A 237 -47.64 -3.88 -45.18
CA VAL A 237 -47.82 -5.27 -44.74
C VAL A 237 -49.27 -5.73 -45.04
N PRO A 238 -49.49 -6.91 -45.64
CA PRO A 238 -50.84 -7.44 -45.87
C PRO A 238 -51.60 -7.71 -44.57
N SER A 239 -52.91 -7.45 -44.56
CA SER A 239 -53.77 -7.67 -43.39
C SER A 239 -53.84 -9.15 -42.94
N ASP A 240 -53.58 -10.09 -43.85
CA ASP A 240 -53.51 -11.53 -43.55
C ASP A 240 -52.30 -11.90 -42.67
N THR A 241 -51.25 -11.06 -42.67
CA THR A 241 -50.04 -11.26 -41.86
C THR A 241 -50.11 -10.51 -40.54
N LEU A 242 -50.71 -9.32 -40.55
CA LEU A 242 -50.86 -8.44 -39.40
C LEU A 242 -52.19 -7.71 -39.49
N SER A 243 -53.05 -7.89 -38.49
CA SER A 243 -54.31 -7.16 -38.43
C SER A 243 -54.07 -5.64 -38.33
N VAL A 244 -55.06 -4.85 -38.71
CA VAL A 244 -54.98 -3.38 -38.63
C VAL A 244 -54.77 -2.93 -37.18
N GLU A 245 -55.46 -3.57 -36.23
CA GLU A 245 -55.33 -3.28 -34.80
C GLU A 245 -53.93 -3.59 -34.26
N GLU A 246 -53.36 -4.75 -34.59
CA GLU A 246 -51.99 -5.10 -34.17
C GLU A 246 -50.93 -4.17 -34.78
N ARG A 247 -51.14 -3.75 -36.03
CA ARG A 247 -50.25 -2.81 -36.73
C ARG A 247 -50.24 -1.46 -36.03
N ASP A 248 -51.42 -0.90 -35.75
CA ASP A 248 -51.54 0.41 -35.11
C ASP A 248 -51.06 0.37 -33.66
N ALA A 249 -51.35 -0.71 -32.93
CA ALA A 249 -50.79 -0.94 -31.60
C ALA A 249 -49.26 -1.02 -31.63
N THR A 250 -48.68 -1.66 -32.66
CA THR A 250 -47.21 -1.73 -32.83
C THR A 250 -46.62 -0.38 -33.17
N LYS A 251 -47.25 0.40 -34.05
CA LYS A 251 -46.83 1.78 -34.37
C LYS A 251 -46.86 2.69 -33.14
N ALA A 252 -47.89 2.56 -32.30
CA ALA A 252 -48.01 3.35 -31.07
C ALA A 252 -46.83 3.11 -30.10
N LYS A 253 -46.31 1.88 -30.04
CA LYS A 253 -45.13 1.51 -29.24
C LYS A 253 -43.83 2.17 -29.71
N PHE A 254 -43.78 2.68 -30.94
CA PHE A 254 -42.58 3.30 -31.55
C PHE A 254 -42.84 4.69 -32.16
N GLN A 255 -43.86 5.40 -31.67
CA GLN A 255 -44.32 6.68 -32.25
C GLN A 255 -43.32 7.85 -32.06
N SER A 256 -42.50 7.80 -31.01
CA SER A 256 -41.48 8.80 -30.67
C SER A 256 -40.28 8.12 -30.02
N VAL A 257 -39.11 8.74 -30.08
CA VAL A 257 -37.87 8.18 -29.53
C VAL A 257 -38.01 7.84 -28.04
N CYS A 258 -38.66 8.70 -27.25
CA CYS A 258 -38.86 8.45 -25.81
C CYS A 258 -39.80 7.26 -25.56
N VAL A 259 -40.87 7.13 -26.36
CA VAL A 259 -41.81 6.00 -26.25
C VAL A 259 -41.10 4.71 -26.67
N SER A 260 -40.34 4.74 -27.78
CA SER A 260 -39.50 3.63 -28.23
C SER A 260 -38.47 3.21 -27.19
N LEU A 261 -37.87 4.18 -26.48
CA LEU A 261 -36.89 3.93 -25.42
C LEU A 261 -37.52 3.19 -24.24
N PHE A 262 -38.72 3.59 -23.81
CA PHE A 262 -39.47 2.88 -22.78
C PHE A 262 -39.92 1.49 -23.26
N THR A 263 -40.39 1.37 -24.50
CA THR A 263 -40.77 0.08 -25.11
C THR A 263 -39.58 -0.88 -25.15
N LEU A 264 -38.40 -0.42 -25.57
CA LEU A 264 -37.19 -1.23 -25.62
C LEU A 264 -36.61 -1.52 -24.23
N PHE A 265 -36.80 -0.62 -23.25
CA PHE A 265 -36.49 -0.91 -21.86
C PHE A 265 -37.29 -2.13 -21.35
N ARG A 266 -38.58 -2.25 -21.70
CA ARG A 266 -39.37 -3.46 -21.39
C ARG A 266 -38.82 -4.72 -22.05
N VAL A 267 -38.28 -4.60 -23.27
CA VAL A 267 -37.58 -5.71 -23.95
C VAL A 267 -36.31 -6.10 -23.19
N VAL A 268 -35.53 -5.12 -22.71
CA VAL A 268 -34.33 -5.37 -21.88
C VAL A 268 -34.66 -6.10 -20.58
N THR A 269 -35.76 -5.73 -19.91
CA THR A 269 -36.24 -6.43 -18.70
C THR A 269 -36.88 -7.79 -19.00
N GLN A 270 -36.92 -8.20 -20.29
CA GLN A 270 -37.57 -9.41 -20.78
C GLN A 270 -39.07 -9.48 -20.42
N ASP A 271 -39.69 -8.33 -20.12
CA ASP A 271 -41.12 -8.23 -19.80
C ASP A 271 -41.93 -8.38 -21.09
N ASN A 272 -42.47 -9.58 -21.29
CA ASN A 272 -43.37 -9.91 -22.38
C ASN A 272 -42.92 -9.37 -23.76
N TRP A 273 -41.61 -9.50 -24.04
CA TRP A 273 -40.97 -8.92 -25.22
C TRP A 273 -41.49 -9.50 -26.55
N ILE A 274 -42.12 -10.68 -26.52
CA ILE A 274 -42.72 -11.32 -27.68
C ILE A 274 -43.88 -10.47 -28.22
N ASP A 275 -44.66 -9.81 -27.38
CA ASP A 275 -45.75 -8.92 -27.83
C ASP A 275 -45.23 -7.66 -28.54
N ILE A 276 -43.96 -7.33 -28.35
CA ILE A 276 -43.30 -6.19 -29.00
C ILE A 276 -42.61 -6.66 -30.29
N ALA A 277 -41.86 -7.75 -30.22
CA ALA A 277 -41.07 -8.26 -31.34
C ALA A 277 -41.91 -9.08 -32.35
N GLY A 278 -42.97 -9.76 -31.90
CA GLY A 278 -43.82 -10.66 -32.69
C GLY A 278 -44.38 -10.01 -33.94
N PRO A 279 -45.11 -8.87 -33.82
CA PRO A 279 -45.60 -8.13 -34.99
C PRO A 279 -44.48 -7.71 -35.95
N LEU A 280 -43.37 -7.19 -35.44
CA LEU A 280 -42.23 -6.78 -36.27
C LEU A 280 -41.56 -7.96 -36.98
N ASN A 281 -41.50 -9.12 -36.33
CA ASN A 281 -40.95 -10.36 -36.89
C ASN A 281 -41.88 -11.00 -37.92
N ALA A 282 -43.19 -10.84 -37.79
CA ALA A 282 -44.19 -11.27 -38.76
C ALA A 282 -44.15 -10.38 -40.00
N ALA A 283 -44.07 -9.05 -39.83
CA ALA A 283 -43.91 -8.09 -40.92
C ALA A 283 -42.58 -8.30 -41.68
N HIS A 284 -41.47 -8.41 -40.96
CA HIS A 284 -40.13 -8.52 -41.54
C HIS A 284 -39.31 -9.57 -40.78
N PRO A 285 -39.18 -10.80 -41.31
CA PRO A 285 -38.46 -11.88 -40.63
C PRO A 285 -36.99 -11.56 -40.28
N ARG A 286 -36.37 -10.58 -40.96
CA ARG A 286 -35.00 -10.12 -40.64
C ARG A 286 -34.89 -9.45 -39.26
N MET A 287 -35.99 -8.91 -38.74
CA MET A 287 -36.02 -8.27 -37.41
C MET A 287 -35.75 -9.26 -36.27
N ARG A 288 -35.90 -10.57 -36.52
CA ARG A 288 -35.54 -11.63 -35.56
C ARG A 288 -34.07 -11.53 -35.15
N PHE A 289 -33.17 -11.28 -36.10
CA PHE A 289 -31.75 -11.12 -35.80
C PHE A 289 -31.48 -9.88 -34.98
N PHE A 290 -32.16 -8.77 -35.27
CA PHE A 290 -32.06 -7.54 -34.50
C PHE A 290 -32.48 -7.77 -33.04
N PHE A 291 -33.67 -8.35 -32.79
CA PHE A 291 -34.15 -8.57 -31.43
C PHE A 291 -33.30 -9.59 -30.65
N VAL A 292 -32.86 -10.68 -31.29
CA VAL A 292 -31.97 -11.65 -30.64
C VAL A 292 -30.64 -11.01 -30.28
N ALA A 293 -30.02 -10.26 -31.20
CA ALA A 293 -28.75 -9.58 -30.93
C ALA A 293 -28.90 -8.50 -29.85
N PHE A 294 -29.97 -7.72 -29.90
CA PHE A 294 -30.28 -6.68 -28.91
C PHE A 294 -30.50 -7.27 -27.51
N ILE A 295 -31.31 -8.32 -27.39
CA ILE A 295 -31.56 -9.01 -26.12
C ILE A 295 -30.26 -9.64 -25.61
N ALA A 296 -29.49 -10.34 -26.45
CA ALA A 296 -28.23 -10.95 -26.05
C ALA A 296 -27.25 -9.90 -25.51
N PHE A 297 -27.09 -8.76 -26.21
CA PHE A 297 -26.23 -7.67 -25.78
C PHE A 297 -26.72 -7.03 -24.47
N ALA A 298 -28.03 -6.76 -24.35
CA ALA A 298 -28.60 -6.17 -23.16
C ALA A 298 -28.50 -7.10 -21.93
N SER A 299 -28.80 -8.40 -22.11
CA SER A 299 -28.64 -9.41 -21.07
C SER A 299 -27.17 -9.56 -20.65
N TRP A 300 -26.23 -9.56 -21.59
CA TRP A 300 -24.80 -9.57 -21.27
C TRP A 300 -24.38 -8.33 -20.48
N THR A 301 -24.89 -7.15 -20.86
CA THR A 301 -24.62 -5.90 -20.16
C THR A 301 -25.17 -5.93 -18.73
N LEU A 302 -26.39 -6.46 -18.52
CA LEU A 302 -26.97 -6.64 -17.18
C LEU A 302 -26.18 -7.66 -16.33
N ILE A 303 -25.73 -8.76 -16.92
CA ILE A 303 -24.86 -9.72 -16.23
C ILE A 303 -23.52 -9.05 -15.86
N SER A 304 -22.97 -8.22 -16.75
CA SER A 304 -21.72 -7.48 -16.50
C SER A 304 -21.84 -6.53 -15.31
N VAL A 305 -23.02 -5.91 -15.11
CA VAL A 305 -23.34 -5.14 -13.88
C VAL A 305 -23.25 -6.03 -12.64
N LEU A 306 -23.90 -7.19 -12.67
CA LEU A 306 -23.94 -8.13 -11.54
C LEU A 306 -22.56 -8.69 -11.21
N THR A 307 -21.77 -9.06 -12.23
CA THR A 307 -20.41 -9.57 -12.04
C THR A 307 -19.46 -8.47 -11.56
N GLY A 308 -19.64 -7.21 -12.01
CA GLY A 308 -18.85 -6.08 -11.52
C GLY A 308 -19.05 -5.86 -10.02
N VAL A 309 -20.31 -5.83 -9.57
CA VAL A 309 -20.68 -5.75 -8.14
C VAL A 309 -20.10 -6.89 -7.33
N ALA A 310 -20.29 -8.13 -7.79
CA ALA A 310 -19.79 -9.31 -7.09
C ALA A 310 -18.25 -9.34 -7.04
N SER A 311 -17.59 -8.86 -8.11
CA SER A 311 -16.13 -8.81 -8.19
C SER A 311 -15.56 -7.76 -7.24
N ASP A 312 -16.12 -6.55 -7.18
CA ASP A 312 -15.62 -5.50 -6.28
C ASP A 312 -15.79 -5.91 -4.81
N GLU A 313 -16.91 -6.55 -4.45
CA GLU A 313 -17.13 -7.08 -3.10
C GLU A 313 -16.14 -8.22 -2.78
N MET A 314 -15.89 -9.13 -3.73
CA MET A 314 -14.90 -10.19 -3.58
C MET A 314 -13.46 -9.64 -3.47
N ILE A 315 -13.11 -8.64 -4.27
CA ILE A 315 -11.81 -7.98 -4.24
C ILE A 315 -11.62 -7.24 -2.92
N ALA A 316 -12.63 -6.50 -2.44
CA ALA A 316 -12.57 -5.82 -1.15
C ALA A 316 -12.48 -6.82 0.02
N ALA A 317 -13.23 -7.91 -0.03
CA ALA A 317 -13.16 -8.97 0.99
C ALA A 317 -11.78 -9.64 1.00
N THR A 318 -11.20 -9.92 -0.18
CA THR A 318 -9.86 -10.52 -0.26
C THR A 318 -8.74 -9.53 0.08
N SER A 319 -8.87 -8.24 -0.25
CA SER A 319 -7.87 -7.23 0.13
C SER A 319 -7.87 -6.99 1.63
N ASN A 320 -9.04 -6.86 2.24
CA ASN A 320 -9.17 -6.66 3.68
C ASN A 320 -8.62 -7.87 4.44
N ARG A 321 -8.92 -9.09 3.97
CA ARG A 321 -8.38 -10.31 4.57
C ARG A 321 -6.85 -10.37 4.47
N LYS A 322 -6.29 -10.02 3.31
CA LYS A 322 -4.82 -9.95 3.13
C LYS A 322 -4.19 -8.90 4.04
N GLU A 323 -4.82 -7.75 4.22
CA GLU A 323 -4.29 -6.70 5.08
C GLU A 323 -4.37 -7.08 6.57
N GLU A 324 -5.48 -7.70 7.00
CA GLU A 324 -5.59 -8.29 8.34
C GLU A 324 -4.52 -9.36 8.57
N GLU A 325 -4.33 -10.27 7.63
CA GLU A 325 -3.27 -11.30 7.69
C GLU A 325 -1.87 -10.66 7.82
N ARG A 326 -1.59 -9.57 7.08
CA ARG A 326 -0.31 -8.83 7.19
C ARG A 326 -0.14 -8.15 8.53
N LEU A 327 -1.17 -7.46 9.02
CA LEU A 327 -1.12 -6.77 10.32
C LEU A 327 -0.97 -7.76 11.48
N GLU A 328 -1.64 -8.92 11.39
CA GLU A 328 -1.45 -10.01 12.35
C GLU A 328 -0.01 -10.54 12.33
N GLN A 329 0.57 -10.72 11.15
CA GLN A 329 1.95 -11.17 11.00
C GLN A 329 2.95 -10.16 11.60
N GLU A 330 2.78 -8.87 11.31
CA GLU A 330 3.60 -7.80 11.91
C GLU A 330 3.46 -7.74 13.43
N ARG A 331 2.24 -7.91 13.96
CA ARG A 331 2.01 -7.99 15.42
C ARG A 331 2.76 -9.16 16.03
N ARG A 332 2.67 -10.35 15.42
CA ARG A 332 3.37 -11.55 15.90
C ARG A 332 4.88 -11.36 15.87
N GLN A 333 5.44 -10.74 14.82
CA GLN A 333 6.86 -10.45 14.72
C GLN A 333 7.32 -9.46 15.81
N LYS A 334 6.56 -8.38 16.04
CA LYS A 334 6.89 -7.40 17.10
C LYS A 334 6.86 -8.03 18.49
N THR A 335 5.81 -8.80 18.80
CA THR A 335 5.71 -9.51 20.09
C THR A 335 6.84 -10.52 20.26
N PHE A 336 7.28 -11.18 19.19
CA PHE A 336 8.42 -12.10 19.24
C PHE A 336 9.75 -11.38 19.47
N ILE A 337 10.00 -10.27 18.78
CA ILE A 337 11.21 -9.45 18.99
C ILE A 337 11.27 -8.91 20.43
N GLU A 338 10.15 -8.42 20.96
CA GLU A 338 10.06 -7.98 22.36
C GLU A 338 10.32 -9.13 23.33
N PHE A 339 9.81 -10.32 23.04
CA PHE A 339 10.10 -11.52 23.81
C PHE A 339 11.59 -11.89 23.78
N LEU A 340 12.22 -11.93 22.59
CA LEU A 340 13.65 -12.23 22.45
C LEU A 340 14.53 -11.24 23.21
N ARG A 341 14.22 -9.94 23.12
CA ARG A 341 14.94 -8.91 23.90
C ARG A 341 14.80 -9.15 25.39
N LYS A 342 13.59 -9.47 25.86
CA LYS A 342 13.37 -9.76 27.29
C LYS A 342 14.15 -11.00 27.73
N SER A 343 14.05 -12.09 26.97
CA SER A 343 14.77 -13.34 27.26
C SER A 343 16.29 -13.16 27.25
N PHE A 344 16.82 -12.30 26.37
CA PHE A 344 18.24 -11.94 26.38
C PHE A 344 18.64 -11.32 27.73
N TYR A 345 17.90 -10.33 28.22
CA TYR A 345 18.19 -9.69 29.51
C TYR A 345 17.98 -10.63 30.71
N ASP A 346 17.04 -11.58 30.62
CA ASP A 346 16.81 -12.56 31.67
C ASP A 346 17.96 -13.62 31.71
N ALA A 347 18.65 -13.85 30.59
CA ALA A 347 19.76 -14.79 30.46
C ALA A 347 21.15 -14.17 30.72
N ASP A 348 21.32 -12.86 30.45
CA ASP A 348 22.53 -12.07 30.76
C ASP A 348 22.69 -11.93 32.29
N ALA A 349 23.29 -12.94 32.91
CA ALA A 349 23.39 -13.06 34.36
C ALA A 349 24.48 -12.16 34.95
N ASP A 350 25.49 -11.80 34.17
CA ASP A 350 26.62 -10.96 34.58
C ASP A 350 26.44 -9.47 34.20
N GLY A 351 25.45 -9.15 33.34
CA GLY A 351 25.06 -7.81 32.94
C GLY A 351 26.05 -7.16 31.97
N ASN A 352 26.83 -7.97 31.25
CA ASN A 352 27.86 -7.49 30.33
C ASN A 352 27.27 -7.02 28.97
N GLY A 353 25.99 -7.30 28.70
CA GLY A 353 25.28 -6.94 27.47
C GLY A 353 25.58 -7.85 26.27
N VAL A 354 26.20 -9.00 26.50
CA VAL A 354 26.48 -10.08 25.52
C VAL A 354 26.05 -11.43 26.11
N LEU A 355 25.78 -12.42 25.25
CA LEU A 355 25.53 -13.79 25.67
C LEU A 355 26.72 -14.66 25.29
N ASP A 356 27.28 -15.39 26.27
CA ASP A 356 28.23 -16.45 25.98
C ASP A 356 27.52 -17.75 25.53
N LYS A 357 28.31 -18.75 25.14
CA LYS A 357 27.78 -20.01 24.61
C LYS A 357 26.98 -20.80 25.66
N ASP A 358 27.41 -20.79 26.92
CA ASP A 358 26.78 -21.56 27.98
C ASP A 358 25.47 -20.88 28.42
N GLU A 359 25.43 -19.55 28.45
CA GLU A 359 24.24 -18.74 28.66
C GLU A 359 23.22 -18.92 27.54
N PHE A 360 23.66 -18.94 26.28
CA PHE A 360 22.78 -19.22 25.14
C PHE A 360 22.21 -20.64 25.16
N GLU A 361 23.04 -21.66 25.43
CA GLU A 361 22.56 -23.04 25.55
C GLU A 361 21.55 -23.19 26.70
N SER A 362 21.77 -22.48 27.81
CA SER A 362 20.85 -22.45 28.96
C SER A 362 19.53 -21.78 28.62
N LEU A 363 19.56 -20.63 27.93
CA LEU A 363 18.36 -19.91 27.48
C LEU A 363 17.52 -20.75 26.51
N MET A 364 18.16 -21.48 25.61
CA MET A 364 17.49 -22.32 24.62
C MET A 364 16.90 -23.61 25.23
N GLN A 365 17.37 -24.01 26.42
CA GLN A 365 16.79 -25.08 27.22
C GLN A 365 15.63 -24.60 28.10
N GLU A 366 15.39 -23.28 28.20
CA GLU A 366 14.33 -22.74 29.01
C GLU A 366 12.94 -23.11 28.45
N PRO A 367 12.01 -23.65 29.27
CA PRO A 367 10.69 -24.05 28.80
C PRO A 367 9.88 -22.90 28.18
N SER A 368 10.08 -21.67 28.65
CA SER A 368 9.41 -20.46 28.14
C SER A 368 9.84 -20.12 26.71
N MET A 369 11.14 -20.25 26.42
CA MET A 369 11.74 -20.07 25.09
C MET A 369 11.23 -21.15 24.12
N GLN A 370 11.27 -22.42 24.52
CA GLN A 370 10.83 -23.53 23.68
C GLN A 370 9.33 -23.46 23.34
N GLN A 371 8.47 -23.12 24.31
CA GLN A 371 7.03 -22.96 24.05
C GLN A 371 6.75 -21.82 23.07
N THR A 372 7.50 -20.71 23.17
CA THR A 372 7.32 -19.56 22.29
C THR A 372 7.82 -19.87 20.87
N MET A 373 8.94 -20.57 20.74
CA MET A 373 9.46 -21.03 19.44
C MET A 373 8.52 -22.04 18.78
N GLN A 374 7.98 -23.01 19.53
CA GLN A 374 6.98 -23.96 19.01
C GLN A 374 5.67 -23.28 18.60
N GLY A 375 5.20 -22.29 19.38
CA GLY A 375 4.04 -21.48 19.03
C GLY A 375 4.19 -20.68 17.73
N LEU A 376 5.43 -20.50 17.27
CA LEU A 376 5.79 -19.85 16.01
C LEU A 376 6.12 -20.85 14.89
N GLY A 377 5.99 -22.16 15.13
CA GLY A 377 6.28 -23.21 14.15
C GLY A 377 7.76 -23.56 14.01
N LEU A 378 8.60 -23.12 14.96
CA LEU A 378 10.03 -23.46 15.02
C LEU A 378 10.22 -24.64 15.98
N ASP A 379 10.17 -25.86 15.44
CA ASP A 379 10.66 -27.04 16.14
C ASP A 379 12.14 -27.20 15.84
N MET A 380 12.99 -26.80 16.77
CA MET A 380 14.44 -27.02 16.68
C MET A 380 14.90 -28.08 17.68
N THR A 381 15.70 -29.01 17.20
CA THR A 381 16.43 -29.97 18.03
C THR A 381 17.68 -29.34 18.66
N LEU A 382 18.18 -29.91 19.76
CA LEU A 382 19.43 -29.49 20.42
C LEU A 382 20.65 -29.44 19.47
N GLN A 383 20.67 -30.29 18.43
CA GLN A 383 21.71 -30.23 17.40
C GLN A 383 21.55 -29.04 16.44
N GLU A 384 20.32 -28.64 16.11
CA GLU A 384 20.06 -27.46 15.28
C GLU A 384 20.35 -26.18 16.04
N LEU A 385 20.12 -26.16 17.36
CA LEU A 385 20.53 -25.09 18.26
C LEU A 385 22.04 -24.87 18.29
N SER A 386 22.84 -25.95 18.32
CA SER A 386 24.30 -25.83 18.24
C SER A 386 24.79 -25.27 16.91
N LYS A 387 24.05 -25.52 15.82
CA LYS A 387 24.32 -24.92 14.51
C LYS A 387 23.85 -23.47 14.44
N ALA A 388 22.75 -23.13 15.10
CA ALA A 388 22.27 -21.77 15.21
C ALA A 388 23.33 -20.88 15.88
N TRP A 389 24.00 -21.35 16.93
CA TRP A 389 25.13 -20.64 17.54
C TRP A 389 26.21 -20.28 16.51
N SER A 390 26.70 -21.25 15.75
CA SER A 390 27.72 -21.01 14.72
C SER A 390 27.26 -20.14 13.55
N MET A 391 25.94 -19.95 13.40
CA MET A 391 25.35 -19.10 12.38
C MET A 391 25.13 -17.66 12.89
N LEU A 392 24.93 -17.50 14.20
CA LEU A 392 24.75 -16.22 14.88
C LEU A 392 26.11 -15.56 15.18
N ASP A 393 27.12 -16.33 15.59
CA ASP A 393 28.49 -15.88 15.88
C ASP A 393 29.31 -15.77 14.57
N VAL A 394 29.00 -14.75 13.77
CA VAL A 394 29.60 -14.55 12.44
C VAL A 394 31.07 -14.10 12.53
N ASP A 395 31.44 -13.39 13.59
CA ASP A 395 32.79 -12.87 13.78
C ASP A 395 33.72 -13.83 14.54
N GLY A 396 33.16 -14.92 15.10
CA GLY A 396 33.91 -15.91 15.86
C GLY A 396 34.45 -15.35 17.17
N SER A 397 33.80 -14.32 17.70
CA SER A 397 34.15 -13.70 18.98
C SER A 397 33.83 -14.63 20.15
N GLY A 398 32.90 -15.57 19.97
CA GLY A 398 32.40 -16.43 21.03
C GLY A 398 31.37 -15.75 21.94
N GLU A 399 30.93 -14.55 21.59
CA GLU A 399 29.96 -13.73 22.33
C GLU A 399 28.88 -13.22 21.35
N LEU A 400 27.61 -13.19 21.77
CA LEU A 400 26.50 -12.68 20.95
C LEU A 400 25.97 -11.37 21.52
N THR A 401 25.93 -10.30 20.70
CA THR A 401 25.24 -9.07 21.10
C THR A 401 23.71 -9.24 21.04
N ILE A 402 22.97 -8.37 21.72
CA ILE A 402 21.50 -8.39 21.67
C ILE A 402 20.97 -8.18 20.24
N GLU A 403 21.66 -7.37 19.43
CA GLU A 403 21.33 -7.20 18.02
C GLU A 403 21.55 -8.50 17.23
N ASP A 404 22.68 -9.18 17.41
CA ASP A 404 22.99 -10.44 16.70
C ASP A 404 22.00 -11.55 17.09
N PHE A 405 21.68 -11.65 18.37
CA PHE A 405 20.71 -12.62 18.89
C PHE A 405 19.30 -12.36 18.36
N VAL A 406 18.81 -11.12 18.46
CA VAL A 406 17.45 -10.76 18.03
C VAL A 406 17.31 -10.82 16.52
N GLU A 407 18.27 -10.25 15.77
CA GLU A 407 18.24 -10.25 14.31
C GLU A 407 18.32 -11.68 13.77
N GLY A 408 19.25 -12.48 14.27
CA GLY A 408 19.46 -13.84 13.80
C GLY A 408 18.31 -14.80 14.11
N LEU A 409 17.68 -14.70 15.28
CA LEU A 409 16.47 -15.49 15.58
C LEU A 409 15.21 -14.93 14.89
N SER A 410 15.14 -13.62 14.62
CA SER A 410 14.05 -13.05 13.83
C SER A 410 14.04 -13.56 12.39
N TYR A 411 15.21 -13.89 11.84
CA TYR A 411 15.34 -14.49 10.51
C TYR A 411 14.80 -15.92 10.43
N LEU A 412 14.77 -16.67 11.54
CA LEU A 412 14.17 -18.01 11.57
C LEU A 412 12.64 -17.96 11.48
N GLN A 413 12.01 -16.88 11.96
CA GLN A 413 10.56 -16.71 11.94
C GLN A 413 10.00 -16.39 10.53
N GLU A 414 10.84 -15.85 9.63
CA GLU A 414 10.42 -15.47 8.29
C GLU A 414 10.45 -16.71 7.36
N THR A 415 9.31 -17.02 6.73
CA THR A 415 9.33 -17.91 5.55
C THR A 415 10.15 -17.23 4.47
N LEU A 416 11.21 -17.88 3.99
CA LEU A 416 12.22 -17.39 3.03
C LEU A 416 11.68 -16.25 2.13
N SER A 417 11.87 -15.00 2.59
CA SER A 417 11.38 -13.78 1.97
C SER A 417 12.42 -13.14 1.05
N VAL A 418 11.97 -12.29 0.12
CA VAL A 418 12.81 -11.51 -0.80
C VAL A 418 13.86 -10.67 -0.05
N LYS A 419 13.52 -10.22 1.17
CA LYS A 419 14.45 -9.50 2.05
C LYS A 419 15.71 -10.30 2.37
N HIS A 420 15.60 -11.61 2.63
CA HIS A 420 16.78 -12.45 2.90
C HIS A 420 17.63 -12.63 1.64
N ILE A 421 17.01 -12.78 0.48
CA ILE A 421 17.73 -12.91 -0.80
C ILE A 421 18.56 -11.65 -1.05
N ILE A 422 17.99 -10.46 -0.82
CA ILE A 422 18.69 -9.19 -0.94
C ILE A 422 19.81 -9.06 0.11
N SER A 423 19.57 -9.47 1.36
CA SER A 423 20.58 -9.46 2.43
C SER A 423 21.77 -10.37 2.10
N VAL A 424 21.51 -11.56 1.55
CA VAL A 424 22.53 -12.50 1.10
C VAL A 424 23.31 -11.93 -0.09
N ASP A 425 22.64 -11.40 -1.12
CA ASP A 425 23.30 -10.76 -2.26
C ASP A 425 24.24 -9.63 -1.82
N TYR A 426 23.76 -8.77 -0.92
CA TYR A 426 24.56 -7.67 -0.38
C TYR A 426 25.75 -8.18 0.46
N SER A 427 25.55 -9.21 1.28
CA SER A 427 26.59 -9.83 2.09
C SER A 427 27.68 -10.47 1.23
N VAL A 428 27.28 -11.21 0.18
CA VAL A 428 28.19 -11.81 -0.82
C VAL A 428 28.99 -10.74 -1.55
N LYS A 429 28.34 -9.66 -1.97
CA LYS A 429 29.02 -8.55 -2.65
C LYS A 429 30.02 -7.85 -1.73
N ARG A 430 29.66 -7.65 -0.46
CA ARG A 430 30.52 -7.04 0.55
C ARG A 430 31.73 -7.92 0.87
N THR A 431 31.55 -9.23 1.02
CA THR A 431 32.66 -10.16 1.29
C THR A 431 33.58 -10.27 0.09
N SER A 432 33.05 -10.29 -1.14
CA SER A 432 33.84 -10.26 -2.37
C SER A 432 34.79 -9.04 -2.42
N VAL A 433 34.28 -7.84 -2.14
CA VAL A 433 35.10 -6.62 -2.11
C VAL A 433 36.15 -6.65 -0.99
N ARG A 434 35.82 -7.19 0.18
CA ARG A 434 36.79 -7.35 1.27
C ARG A 434 37.89 -8.36 0.92
N LEU A 435 37.52 -9.45 0.26
CA LEU A 435 38.44 -10.50 -0.16
C LEU A 435 39.42 -9.97 -1.20
N GLU A 436 38.96 -9.21 -2.20
CA GLU A 436 39.82 -8.56 -3.19
C GLU A 436 40.88 -7.67 -2.52
N LYS A 437 40.46 -6.79 -1.60
CA LYS A 437 41.38 -5.93 -0.86
C LYS A 437 42.40 -6.70 -0.02
N CYS A 438 41.97 -7.79 0.60
CA CYS A 438 42.86 -8.65 1.38
C CYS A 438 43.88 -9.36 0.46
N LEU A 439 43.43 -9.82 -0.72
CA LEU A 439 44.29 -10.45 -1.71
C LEU A 439 45.34 -9.48 -2.24
N ASP A 440 44.95 -8.23 -2.52
CA ASP A 440 45.87 -7.17 -2.95
C ASP A 440 46.94 -6.90 -1.87
N HIS A 441 46.53 -6.84 -0.60
CA HIS A 441 47.45 -6.65 0.51
C HIS A 441 48.44 -7.81 0.66
N LEU A 442 47.98 -9.05 0.53
CA LEU A 442 48.85 -10.24 0.57
C LEU A 442 49.83 -10.27 -0.61
N LEU A 443 49.41 -9.83 -1.79
CA LEU A 443 50.30 -9.70 -2.96
C LEU A 443 51.39 -8.66 -2.72
N GLU A 444 51.07 -7.52 -2.11
CA GLU A 444 52.06 -6.51 -1.74
C GLU A 444 53.09 -7.04 -0.72
N GLU A 445 52.63 -7.75 0.32
CA GLU A 445 53.53 -8.37 1.29
C GLU A 445 54.44 -9.43 0.64
N LEU A 446 53.90 -10.28 -0.24
CA LEU A 446 54.69 -11.26 -0.99
C LEU A 446 55.78 -10.61 -1.85
N VAL A 447 55.46 -9.50 -2.52
CA VAL A 447 56.43 -8.73 -3.31
C VAL A 447 57.51 -8.11 -2.41
N GLN A 448 57.14 -7.67 -1.21
CA GLN A 448 58.09 -7.11 -0.26
C GLN A 448 59.06 -8.18 0.28
N VAL A 449 58.53 -9.36 0.64
CA VAL A 449 59.34 -10.52 1.05
C VAL A 449 60.26 -10.97 -0.09
N GLY A 450 59.77 -11.00 -1.33
CA GLY A 450 60.59 -11.29 -2.52
C GLY A 450 61.79 -10.35 -2.66
N ARG A 451 61.56 -9.03 -2.51
CA ARG A 451 62.63 -8.02 -2.54
C ARG A 451 63.65 -8.19 -1.42
N GLN A 452 63.20 -8.53 -0.21
CA GLN A 452 64.11 -8.81 0.92
C GLN A 452 64.98 -10.05 0.64
N SER A 453 64.41 -11.11 0.07
CA SER A 453 65.15 -12.32 -0.30
C SER A 453 66.22 -12.04 -1.36
N GLU A 454 65.92 -11.24 -2.38
CA GLU A 454 66.91 -10.84 -3.40
C GLU A 454 68.06 -10.04 -2.78
N MET A 455 67.76 -9.11 -1.86
CA MET A 455 68.77 -8.30 -1.18
C MET A 455 69.72 -9.16 -0.33
N ILE A 456 69.17 -10.12 0.43
CA ILE A 456 69.96 -11.07 1.23
C ILE A 456 70.85 -11.91 0.32
N THR A 457 70.29 -12.42 -0.79
CA THR A 457 71.05 -13.24 -1.75
C THR A 457 72.20 -12.45 -2.35
N ALA A 458 71.97 -11.20 -2.77
CA ALA A 458 73.01 -10.33 -3.31
C ALA A 458 74.11 -9.98 -2.28
N PHE A 459 73.73 -9.81 -1.01
CA PHE A 459 74.69 -9.59 0.07
C PHE A 459 75.59 -10.82 0.29
N LEU A 460 75.00 -12.03 0.31
CA LEU A 460 75.74 -13.27 0.50
C LEU A 460 76.72 -13.53 -0.65
N THR A 461 76.30 -13.34 -1.91
CA THR A 461 77.20 -13.49 -3.07
C THR A 461 78.35 -12.48 -3.04
N GLY A 462 78.10 -11.25 -2.59
CA GLY A 462 79.15 -10.25 -2.42
C GLY A 462 80.15 -10.57 -1.30
N GLN A 463 79.73 -11.28 -0.25
CA GLN A 463 80.63 -11.78 0.79
C GLN A 463 81.50 -12.93 0.28
N GLU A 464 80.93 -13.84 -0.50
CA GLU A 464 81.69 -14.93 -1.12
C GLU A 464 82.80 -14.39 -2.03
N GLU A 465 82.49 -13.41 -2.90
CA GLU A 465 83.47 -12.80 -3.80
C GLU A 465 84.62 -12.10 -3.04
N LYS A 466 84.30 -11.39 -1.94
CA LYS A 466 85.33 -10.80 -1.06
C LYS A 466 86.19 -11.87 -0.41
N ARG A 467 85.58 -12.97 0.03
CA ARG A 467 86.29 -14.07 0.68
C ARG A 467 87.20 -14.81 -0.29
N GLU A 468 86.80 -14.92 -1.56
CA GLU A 468 87.60 -15.49 -2.64
C GLU A 468 88.82 -14.61 -2.94
N LYS A 469 88.66 -13.29 -3.07
CA LYS A 469 89.78 -12.34 -3.24
C LYS A 469 90.80 -12.42 -2.10
N ILE A 470 90.33 -12.45 -0.85
CA ILE A 470 91.22 -12.60 0.32
C ILE A 470 91.95 -13.96 0.27
N SER A 471 91.27 -15.01 -0.19
CA SER A 471 91.86 -16.34 -0.37
C SER A 471 92.98 -16.33 -1.41
N GLU A 472 92.77 -15.67 -2.55
CA GLU A 472 93.77 -15.52 -3.61
C GLU A 472 94.97 -14.69 -3.13
N GLU A 473 94.73 -13.56 -2.46
CA GLU A 473 95.80 -12.74 -1.87
C GLU A 473 96.62 -13.52 -0.84
N LEU A 474 95.97 -14.29 0.03
CA LEU A 474 96.64 -15.17 0.99
C LEU A 474 97.41 -16.30 0.30
N ALA A 475 96.92 -16.82 -0.84
CA ALA A 475 97.62 -17.84 -1.62
C ALA A 475 98.92 -17.28 -2.23
N VAL A 476 98.88 -16.05 -2.76
CA VAL A 476 100.06 -15.31 -3.24
C VAL A 476 101.03 -15.02 -2.09
N TRP A 477 100.51 -14.61 -0.93
CA TRP A 477 101.36 -14.36 0.25
C TRP A 477 102.04 -15.65 0.74
N ARG A 478 101.31 -16.78 0.76
CA ARG A 478 101.84 -18.11 1.12
C ARG A 478 102.87 -18.64 0.12
N SER A 479 102.76 -18.31 -1.17
CA SER A 479 103.75 -18.71 -2.18
C SER A 479 105.02 -17.85 -2.07
N TRP A 480 104.88 -16.54 -1.87
CA TRP A 480 106.00 -15.64 -1.57
C TRP A 480 106.75 -16.05 -0.28
N ALA A 481 106.02 -16.33 0.80
CA ALA A 481 106.61 -16.75 2.08
C ALA A 481 107.43 -18.04 1.95
N ARG A 482 106.99 -18.98 1.09
CA ARG A 482 107.72 -20.22 0.80
C ARG A 482 109.02 -19.99 0.02
N LEU A 483 109.09 -18.97 -0.82
CA LEU A 483 110.27 -18.64 -1.63
C LEU A 483 111.29 -17.78 -0.87
N SER A 484 110.82 -16.86 -0.03
CA SER A 484 111.68 -15.89 0.67
C SER A 484 112.28 -16.41 1.98
N CYS A 485 111.65 -17.39 2.65
CA CYS A 485 112.11 -17.98 3.91
C CYS A 485 111.85 -19.51 3.97
N PRO A 486 112.74 -20.36 3.43
CA PRO A 486 112.54 -21.82 3.41
C PRO A 486 112.50 -22.46 4.81
N GLU A 487 113.18 -21.87 5.79
CA GLU A 487 113.31 -22.44 7.14
C GLU A 487 112.12 -22.15 8.07
N ALA A 488 111.28 -21.15 7.76
CA ALA A 488 110.12 -20.81 8.58
C ALA A 488 108.90 -21.73 8.36
N VAL A 489 108.88 -22.51 7.27
CA VAL A 489 107.73 -23.35 6.88
C VAL A 489 107.90 -24.83 7.27
N SER A 490 109.06 -25.24 7.81
CA SER A 490 109.35 -26.63 8.21
C SER A 490 109.36 -26.90 9.72
N SER A 491 108.78 -26.03 10.54
CA SER A 491 108.57 -26.31 11.96
C SER A 491 107.38 -27.25 12.16
N LYS A 492 107.66 -28.55 12.35
CA LYS A 492 106.76 -29.53 12.98
C LYS A 492 106.14 -28.93 14.25
N ARG A 493 104.87 -28.51 14.20
CA ARG A 493 104.07 -28.24 15.40
C ARG A 493 102.91 -29.24 15.42
N LYS A 494 102.92 -30.04 16.48
CA LYS A 494 101.90 -31.04 16.86
C LYS A 494 100.49 -30.53 16.53
N GLU A 495 99.76 -31.25 15.70
CA GLU A 495 98.29 -31.14 15.65
C GLU A 495 97.74 -31.70 16.97
N GLN A 496 97.72 -30.89 18.01
CA GLN A 496 96.54 -30.84 18.87
C GLN A 496 95.49 -30.10 18.06
N GLY A 497 94.78 -30.86 17.23
CA GLY A 497 93.69 -30.36 16.43
C GLY A 497 92.52 -30.01 17.33
N THR A 498 92.39 -28.72 17.62
CA THR A 498 91.12 -28.04 17.83
C THR A 498 90.01 -28.70 17.01
N SER A 499 89.13 -29.42 17.70
CA SER A 499 87.84 -29.86 17.20
C SER A 499 86.92 -28.66 17.04
N VAL A 500 87.12 -27.82 16.03
CA VAL A 500 86.09 -26.92 15.52
C VAL A 500 86.41 -26.67 14.03
N LEU A 501 85.48 -27.10 13.17
CA LEU A 501 85.34 -26.76 11.74
C LEU A 501 86.13 -27.57 10.70
N ARG A 502 85.94 -28.89 10.67
CA ARG A 502 85.64 -29.59 9.41
C ARG A 502 84.31 -30.33 9.57
N SER A 503 83.57 -30.38 8.47
CA SER A 503 82.32 -31.13 8.24
C SER A 503 81.03 -30.61 8.88
N SER A 504 80.55 -29.49 8.39
CA SER A 504 79.27 -29.50 7.70
C SER A 504 79.42 -28.65 6.44
N LEU A 505 79.66 -29.31 5.29
CA LEU A 505 79.21 -28.71 4.05
C LEU A 505 77.71 -28.49 4.24
N PRO A 506 77.16 -27.26 4.15
CA PRO A 506 75.76 -27.17 3.79
C PRO A 506 75.64 -27.91 2.45
N PRO A 507 74.60 -28.74 2.24
CA PRO A 507 74.35 -29.28 0.91
C PRO A 507 74.39 -28.10 -0.06
N LYS A 508 75.07 -28.27 -1.21
CA LYS A 508 74.90 -27.36 -2.35
C LYS A 508 73.40 -27.06 -2.42
N PRO A 509 72.95 -25.79 -2.37
CA PRO A 509 71.59 -25.52 -2.77
C PRO A 509 71.48 -26.14 -4.17
N LEU A 510 70.58 -27.12 -4.30
CA LEU A 510 70.15 -27.60 -5.61
C LEU A 510 69.88 -26.33 -6.43
N PRO A 511 70.36 -26.24 -7.69
CA PRO A 511 69.97 -25.15 -8.53
C PRO A 511 68.44 -25.22 -8.62
N VAL A 512 67.75 -24.34 -7.90
CA VAL A 512 66.36 -24.06 -8.18
C VAL A 512 66.40 -23.43 -9.56
N GLN A 513 66.23 -24.26 -10.58
CA GLN A 513 65.90 -23.80 -11.90
C GLN A 513 64.54 -23.10 -11.78
N LEU A 514 64.57 -21.81 -11.45
CA LEU A 514 63.51 -20.91 -11.84
C LEU A 514 63.59 -20.82 -13.36
N THR A 515 62.98 -21.79 -14.04
CA THR A 515 62.63 -21.63 -15.44
C THR A 515 61.73 -20.40 -15.53
N PRO A 516 62.06 -19.37 -16.33
CA PRO A 516 61.12 -18.31 -16.64
C PRO A 516 60.07 -18.87 -17.60
N ARG A 517 59.06 -19.54 -17.05
CA ARG A 517 57.83 -19.90 -17.76
C ARG A 517 56.64 -19.73 -16.83
N ASN A 518 56.33 -18.47 -16.57
CA ASN A 518 55.05 -17.88 -16.93
C ASN A 518 55.13 -16.39 -16.58
N VAL A 519 55.71 -15.63 -17.52
CA VAL A 519 55.23 -14.26 -17.73
C VAL A 519 53.77 -14.44 -18.14
N LEU A 520 52.86 -14.37 -17.17
CA LEU A 520 51.44 -14.29 -17.43
C LEU A 520 51.23 -13.05 -18.28
N ASN A 521 50.91 -13.29 -19.54
CA ASN A 521 50.36 -12.31 -20.46
C ASN A 521 49.26 -11.53 -19.75
N ALA A 522 49.47 -10.22 -19.61
CA ALA A 522 48.47 -9.24 -19.25
C ALA A 522 47.46 -9.01 -20.39
N SER A 523 46.97 -10.06 -21.06
CA SER A 523 46.03 -9.97 -22.19
C SER A 523 44.97 -11.07 -22.25
N SER A 524 44.78 -11.84 -21.17
CA SER A 524 43.76 -12.91 -21.11
C SER A 524 42.79 -12.79 -19.93
N PHE A 525 42.46 -11.55 -19.52
CA PHE A 525 41.20 -11.23 -18.84
C PHE A 525 40.33 -10.41 -19.78
N GLY A 526 39.98 -11.02 -20.91
CA GLY A 526 38.86 -10.59 -21.74
C GLY A 526 37.59 -11.26 -21.22
N VAL A 527 36.68 -10.45 -20.71
CA VAL A 527 35.23 -10.63 -20.81
C VAL A 527 34.71 -12.01 -20.40
N ILE A 528 34.36 -12.15 -19.12
CA ILE A 528 33.25 -12.99 -18.71
C ILE A 528 32.07 -12.04 -18.44
N CYS A 529 31.50 -11.53 -19.53
CA CYS A 529 30.09 -11.23 -19.58
C CYS A 529 29.40 -12.57 -19.81
N THR A 530 28.82 -13.16 -18.76
CA THR A 530 27.81 -14.20 -18.93
C THR A 530 26.44 -13.53 -18.99
N ASP A 531 25.97 -13.39 -20.22
CA ASP A 531 24.61 -13.55 -20.72
C ASP A 531 23.47 -13.52 -19.69
N VAL A 532 22.70 -12.43 -19.74
CA VAL A 532 21.31 -12.35 -19.24
C VAL A 532 20.29 -12.51 -20.40
N ASP A 533 20.73 -12.72 -21.65
CA ASP A 533 19.84 -12.74 -22.82
C ASP A 533 19.60 -14.13 -23.46
N ALA A 534 19.79 -15.22 -22.70
CA ALA A 534 19.59 -16.59 -23.19
C ALA A 534 18.40 -17.34 -22.55
N VAL A 535 17.29 -16.65 -22.26
CA VAL A 535 16.01 -17.28 -21.84
C VAL A 535 14.85 -17.04 -22.84
N GLU A 536 15.09 -16.36 -23.96
CA GLU A 536 14.05 -16.06 -24.95
C GLU A 536 14.12 -16.96 -26.21
N ALA A 537 14.35 -18.26 -26.03
CA ALA A 537 14.30 -19.24 -27.11
C ALA A 537 13.87 -20.64 -26.65
N ASP A 538 12.75 -20.74 -25.91
CA ASP A 538 12.10 -22.05 -25.71
C ASP A 538 10.56 -21.99 -25.66
N THR A 539 9.97 -21.06 -26.42
CA THR A 539 8.52 -21.06 -26.68
C THR A 539 8.24 -20.54 -28.09
N ARG A 540 8.64 -21.31 -29.11
CA ARG A 540 7.94 -21.35 -30.41
C ARG A 540 8.48 -22.49 -31.27
N MET A 541 7.55 -23.38 -31.62
CA MET A 541 7.56 -24.37 -32.73
C MET A 541 7.92 -25.81 -32.37
N GLY A 542 6.89 -26.59 -32.01
CA GLY A 542 6.86 -28.03 -32.23
C GLY A 542 5.84 -28.82 -31.40
N GLY A 543 4.54 -28.70 -31.67
CA GLY A 543 3.50 -29.60 -31.12
C GLY A 543 2.21 -28.92 -30.71
#